data_AF-A0A3N5SA35-F1
#
_entry.id   AF-A0A3N5SA35-F1
#
_cell.length_a   1.000
_cell.length_b   1.000
_cell.length_c   1.000
_cell.angle_alpha   90.00
_cell.angle_beta   90.00
_cell.angle_gamma   90.00
#
_symmetry.space_group_name_H-M   'P 1'
#
loop_
_entity.id
_entity.type
_entity.pdbx_description
1 polymer ?
#
loop_
_entity_poly.entity_id
_entity_poly.type
_entity_poly.pdbx_seq_one_letter_code
_entity_poly.pdbx_strand_id
1 'polypeptide(L)'
;GFDLIYACQDREYDIADGLYAWPARFGNASALKLAKLNHIVFLIFLVLAGIAAGLGWPFYLAAVITAGMLVYEHSLVSPDDLSRVNVAFFNMNSYIAITLLAGTLLALFS
;
A
#
# COMPACT_ATOMS: atom_id res chain seq x y z
N GLY A 1 -4.53 0.05 -1.03
CA GLY A 1 -4.50 -1.26 -0.35
C GLY A 1 -4.30 -1.10 1.14
N PHE A 2 -3.54 -0.09 1.56
CA PHE A 2 -3.44 0.39 2.94
C PHE A 2 -4.77 0.35 3.72
N ASP A 3 -5.84 0.97 3.22
CA ASP A 3 -7.14 0.99 3.94
C ASP A 3 -7.76 -0.41 4.11
N LEU A 4 -7.54 -1.34 3.17
CA LEU A 4 -8.00 -2.72 3.31
C LEU A 4 -7.23 -3.47 4.40
N ILE A 5 -5.94 -3.16 4.57
CA ILE A 5 -5.11 -3.70 5.66
C ILE A 5 -5.56 -3.09 6.99
N TYR A 6 -5.79 -1.77 7.02
CA TYR A 6 -6.25 -1.06 8.20
C TYR A 6 -7.62 -1.57 8.69
N ALA A 7 -8.59 -1.71 7.78
CA ALA A 7 -9.92 -2.23 8.08
C ALA A 7 -9.92 -3.65 8.67
N CYS A 8 -8.83 -4.42 8.53
CA CYS A 8 -8.73 -5.74 9.17
C CYS A 8 -8.69 -5.64 10.71
N GLN A 9 -8.23 -4.52 11.28
CA GLN A 9 -8.21 -4.29 12.74
C GLN A 9 -9.62 -4.15 13.31
N ASP A 10 -10.52 -3.53 12.56
CA ASP A 10 -11.87 -3.18 13.03
C ASP A 10 -12.89 -4.29 12.78
N ARG A 11 -12.46 -5.44 12.25
CA ARG A 11 -13.34 -6.52 11.77
C ARG A 11 -14.42 -6.94 12.77
N GLU A 12 -14.05 -7.16 14.02
CA GLU A 12 -14.98 -7.67 15.05
C GLU A 12 -16.05 -6.64 15.40
N TYR A 13 -15.65 -5.37 15.48
CA TYR A 13 -16.55 -4.24 15.67
C TYR A 13 -17.47 -4.05 14.45
N ASP A 14 -16.90 -4.10 13.24
CA ASP A 14 -17.67 -3.99 11.99
C ASP A 14 -18.73 -5.10 11.86
N ILE A 15 -18.42 -6.32 12.31
CA ILE A 15 -19.40 -7.43 12.34
C ILE A 15 -20.50 -7.15 13.36
N ALA A 16 -20.15 -6.68 14.56
CA ALA A 16 -21.10 -6.40 15.64
C ALA A 16 -22.09 -5.27 15.26
N ASP A 17 -21.59 -4.24 14.58
CA ASP A 17 -22.37 -3.06 14.18
C ASP A 17 -23.04 -3.22 12.81
N GLY A 18 -22.86 -4.37 12.14
CA GLY A 18 -23.46 -4.66 10.84
C GLY A 18 -22.92 -3.80 9.69
N LEU A 19 -21.67 -3.34 9.81
CA LEU A 19 -21.00 -2.52 8.80
C LEU A 19 -20.55 -3.36 7.59
N TYR A 20 -20.47 -2.71 6.43
CA TYR A 20 -20.20 -3.37 5.15
C TYR A 20 -18.72 -3.45 4.77
N ALA A 21 -17.81 -3.41 5.75
CA ALA A 21 -16.38 -3.52 5.49
C ALA A 21 -16.02 -4.86 4.83
N TRP A 22 -15.05 -4.82 3.90
CA TRP A 22 -14.59 -6.02 3.20
C TRP A 22 -14.11 -7.15 4.14
N PRO A 23 -13.23 -6.89 5.14
CA PRO A 23 -12.80 -7.94 6.07
C PRO A 23 -13.94 -8.47 6.95
N ALA A 24 -14.94 -7.67 7.30
CA ALA A 24 -16.14 -8.13 8.01
C ALA A 24 -16.93 -9.15 7.20
N ARG A 25 -17.10 -8.92 5.89
CA ARG A 25 -17.90 -9.77 5.00
C ARG A 25 -17.16 -10.98 4.43
N PHE A 26 -15.90 -10.82 4.09
CA PHE A 26 -15.11 -11.81 3.33
C PHE A 26 -13.84 -12.28 4.04
N GLY A 27 -13.55 -11.72 5.21
CA GLY A 27 -12.43 -12.09 6.07
C GLY A 27 -11.10 -11.40 5.76
N ASN A 28 -10.23 -11.39 6.78
CA ASN A 28 -8.91 -10.74 6.73
C ASN A 28 -8.03 -11.31 5.61
N ALA A 29 -8.03 -12.63 5.41
CA ALA A 29 -7.26 -13.26 4.32
C ALA A 29 -7.69 -12.77 2.93
N SER A 30 -8.99 -12.52 2.71
CA SER A 30 -9.50 -11.95 1.46
C SER A 30 -9.10 -10.48 1.33
N ALA A 31 -9.24 -9.70 2.40
CA ALA A 31 -8.86 -8.28 2.43
C ALA A 31 -7.36 -8.08 2.14
N LEU A 32 -6.47 -8.87 2.76
CA LEU A 32 -5.02 -8.79 2.53
C LEU A 32 -4.63 -9.18 1.09
N LYS A 33 -5.28 -10.20 0.50
CA LYS A 33 -5.08 -10.55 -0.91
C LYS A 33 -5.52 -9.42 -1.85
N LEU A 34 -6.67 -8.81 -1.56
CA LEU A 34 -7.16 -7.66 -2.33
C LEU A 34 -6.26 -6.43 -2.17
N ALA A 35 -5.73 -6.20 -0.97
CA ALA A 35 -4.75 -5.14 -0.72
C ALA A 35 -3.48 -5.35 -1.55
N LYS A 36 -2.96 -6.59 -1.61
CA LYS A 36 -1.81 -6.95 -2.45
C LYS A 36 -2.09 -6.70 -3.93
N LEU A 37 -3.25 -7.11 -4.44
CA LEU A 37 -3.65 -6.85 -5.82
C LEU A 37 -3.70 -5.34 -6.11
N ASN A 38 -4.31 -4.56 -5.21
CA ASN A 38 -4.38 -3.11 -5.33
C ASN A 38 -2.97 -2.47 -5.38
N HIS A 39 -2.03 -2.96 -4.56
CA HIS A 39 -0.63 -2.48 -4.56
C HIS A 39 0.13 -2.83 -5.83
N ILE A 40 -0.11 -4.02 -6.42
CA ILE A 40 0.45 -4.40 -7.72
C ILE A 40 -0.08 -3.47 -8.83
N VAL A 41 -1.39 -3.23 -8.86
CA VAL A 41 -2.03 -2.32 -9.84
C VAL A 41 -1.50 -0.90 -9.67
N PHE A 42 -1.34 -0.43 -8.43
CA PHE A 42 -0.72 0.85 -8.13
C PHE A 42 0.70 0.97 -8.71
N LEU A 43 1.56 -0.04 -8.52
CA LEU A 43 2.92 -0.02 -9.07
C LEU A 43 2.93 0.02 -10.61
N ILE A 44 2.02 -0.69 -11.27
CA ILE A 44 1.86 -0.63 -12.72
C ILE A 44 1.50 0.79 -13.15
N PHE A 45 0.50 1.41 -12.52
CA PHE A 45 0.12 2.79 -12.84
C PHE A 45 1.20 3.81 -12.51
N LEU A 46 2.00 3.57 -11.47
CA LEU A 46 3.13 4.43 -11.14
C LEU A 46 4.19 4.43 -12.26
N VAL A 47 4.52 3.25 -12.80
CA VAL A 47 5.44 3.14 -13.95
C VAL A 47 4.84 3.81 -15.19
N LEU A 48 3.55 3.57 -15.48
CA LEU A 48 2.87 4.20 -16.61
C LEU A 48 2.81 5.72 -16.48
N ALA A 49 2.63 6.25 -15.27
CA ALA A 49 2.67 7.69 -15.00
C ALA A 49 4.05 8.28 -15.30
N GLY A 50 5.13 7.60 -14.88
CA GLY A 50 6.50 8.02 -15.21
C GLY A 50 6.77 8.07 -16.72
N ILE A 51 6.28 7.08 -17.47
CA ILE A 51 6.38 7.06 -18.94
C ILE A 51 5.57 8.20 -19.55
N ALA A 52 4.32 8.37 -19.13
CA ALA A 52 3.42 9.40 -19.67
C ALA A 52 3.92 10.82 -19.40
N ALA A 53 4.58 11.04 -18.25
CA ALA A 53 5.16 12.32 -17.88
C ALA A 53 6.60 12.53 -18.38
N GLY A 54 7.22 11.52 -19.00
CA GLY A 54 8.60 11.60 -19.50
C GLY A 54 9.65 11.77 -18.39
N LEU A 55 9.42 11.20 -17.20
CA LEU A 55 10.31 11.36 -16.05
C LEU A 55 11.61 10.56 -16.21
N GLY A 56 12.71 11.11 -15.69
CA GLY A 56 14.03 10.49 -15.67
C GLY A 56 14.18 9.31 -14.69
N TRP A 57 15.37 8.70 -14.70
CA TRP A 57 15.71 7.52 -13.89
C TRP A 57 15.45 7.65 -12.37
N PRO A 58 15.58 8.83 -11.70
CA PRO A 58 15.36 8.93 -10.26
C PRO A 58 13.93 8.55 -9.85
N PHE A 59 12.94 8.81 -10.70
CA PHE A 59 11.56 8.43 -10.47
C PHE A 59 11.40 6.91 -10.44
N TYR A 60 12.00 6.20 -11.39
CA TYR A 60 11.94 4.73 -11.43
C TYR A 60 12.71 4.09 -10.28
N LEU A 61 13.80 4.68 -9.81
CA LEU A 61 14.46 4.23 -8.59
C LEU A 61 13.53 4.37 -7.37
N ALA A 62 12.84 5.51 -7.23
CA ALA A 62 11.86 5.69 -6.17
C ALA A 62 10.67 4.71 -6.28
N ALA A 63 10.26 4.35 -7.49
CA ALA A 63 9.25 3.32 -7.72
C ALA A 63 9.74 1.92 -7.26
N VAL A 64 11.00 1.56 -7.52
CA VAL A 64 11.61 0.31 -7.03
C VAL A 64 11.68 0.28 -5.50
N ILE A 65 12.10 1.38 -4.87
CA ILE A 65 12.14 1.50 -3.41
C ILE A 65 10.72 1.35 -2.83
N THR A 66 9.73 2.02 -3.45
CA THR A 66 8.31 1.91 -3.09
C THR A 66 7.81 0.46 -3.20
N ALA A 67 8.18 -0.27 -4.24
CA ALA A 67 7.83 -1.68 -4.37
C ALA A 67 8.41 -2.53 -3.22
N GLY A 68 9.66 -2.28 -2.83
CA GLY A 68 10.29 -2.94 -1.68
C GLY A 68 9.58 -2.62 -0.35
N MET A 69 9.18 -1.36 -0.15
CA MET A 69 8.38 -0.92 0.99
C MET A 69 7.02 -1.65 1.06
N LEU A 70 6.32 -1.77 -0.06
CA LEU A 70 5.04 -2.52 -0.13
C LEU A 70 5.24 -4.02 0.16
N VAL A 71 6.33 -4.63 -0.30
CA VAL A 71 6.65 -6.03 0.06
C VAL A 71 6.88 -6.16 1.57
N TYR A 72 7.62 -5.23 2.16
CA TYR A 72 7.87 -5.22 3.59
C TYR A 72 6.58 -5.03 4.39
N GLU A 73 5.70 -4.12 3.98
CA GLU A 73 4.37 -3.93 4.57
C GLU A 73 3.57 -5.23 4.64
N HIS A 74 3.43 -5.93 3.50
CA HIS A 74 2.69 -7.20 3.43
C HIS A 74 3.35 -8.32 4.27
N SER A 75 4.64 -8.20 4.61
CA SER A 75 5.32 -9.12 5.53
C SER A 75 5.06 -8.85 7.01
N LEU A 76 4.63 -7.62 7.35
CA LEU A 76 4.34 -7.22 8.73
C LEU A 76 2.95 -7.64 9.21
N VAL A 77 2.07 -8.01 8.28
CA VAL A 77 0.68 -8.36 8.57
C VAL A 77 0.35 -9.73 8.02
N SER A 78 -0.43 -10.49 8.77
CA SER A 78 -0.99 -11.76 8.32
C SER A 78 -2.45 -11.87 8.77
N PRO A 79 -3.24 -12.80 8.20
CA PRO A 79 -4.63 -12.98 8.62
C PRO A 79 -4.78 -13.30 10.12
N ASP A 80 -3.75 -13.92 10.70
CA ASP A 80 -3.72 -14.42 12.08
C ASP A 80 -2.93 -13.50 13.04
N ASP A 81 -2.14 -12.56 12.52
CA ASP A 81 -1.39 -11.58 13.30
C ASP A 81 -1.46 -10.19 12.63
N LEU A 82 -2.28 -9.33 13.24
CA LEU A 82 -2.49 -7.94 12.85
C LEU A 82 -1.87 -6.94 13.84
N SER A 83 -0.99 -7.42 14.74
CA SER A 83 -0.37 -6.60 15.79
C SER A 83 0.40 -5.38 15.26
N ARG A 84 0.83 -5.44 13.99
CA ARG A 84 1.63 -4.39 13.33
C ARG A 84 0.87 -3.63 12.24
N VAL A 85 -0.45 -3.75 12.14
CA VAL A 85 -1.23 -3.05 11.09
C VAL A 85 -1.04 -1.53 11.13
N ASN A 86 -0.95 -0.91 12.32
CA ASN A 86 -0.69 0.53 12.42
C ASN A 86 0.66 0.93 11.78
N VAL A 87 1.70 0.11 11.97
CA VAL A 87 3.02 0.35 11.36
C VAL A 87 2.94 0.10 9.84
N ALA A 88 2.27 -0.96 9.42
CA ALA A 88 2.05 -1.27 8.02
C ALA A 88 1.30 -0.14 7.29
N PHE A 89 0.28 0.44 7.92
CA PHE A 89 -0.52 1.51 7.35
C PHE A 89 0.14 2.90 7.41
N PHE A 90 0.32 3.45 8.61
CA PHE A 90 0.66 4.88 8.79
C PHE A 90 2.09 5.20 8.37
N ASN A 91 3.06 4.39 8.81
CA ASN A 91 4.47 4.64 8.52
C ASN A 91 4.77 4.38 7.05
N MET A 92 4.23 3.30 6.49
CA MET A 92 4.53 2.95 5.10
C MET A 92 3.94 3.96 4.12
N ASN A 93 2.70 4.39 4.33
CA ASN A 93 2.08 5.41 3.48
C ASN A 93 2.91 6.72 3.50
N SER A 94 3.37 7.12 4.69
CA SER A 94 4.22 8.31 4.85
C SER A 94 5.58 8.16 4.14
N TYR A 95 6.26 7.03 4.31
CA TYR A 95 7.56 6.78 3.67
C TYR A 95 7.46 6.68 2.16
N ILE A 96 6.40 6.05 1.64
CA ILE A 96 6.15 5.97 0.20
C ILE A 96 5.89 7.36 -0.37
N ALA A 97 5.05 8.17 0.28
CA ALA A 97 4.77 9.53 -0.16
C ALA A 97 6.04 10.39 -0.27
N ILE A 98 6.88 10.39 0.76
CA ILE A 98 8.15 11.15 0.77
C ILE A 98 9.12 10.60 -0.30
N THR A 99 9.21 9.28 -0.44
CA THR A 99 10.07 8.62 -1.44
C THR A 99 9.69 9.01 -2.86
N LEU A 100 8.40 8.95 -3.18
CA LEU A 100 7.89 9.31 -4.51
C LEU A 100 8.01 10.81 -4.77
N LEU A 101 7.77 11.66 -3.77
CA LEU A 101 7.98 13.09 -3.89
C LEU A 101 9.44 13.42 -4.23
N ALA A 102 10.39 12.87 -3.45
CA ALA A 102 11.81 13.09 -3.68
C ALA A 102 12.26 12.56 -5.06
N GLY A 103 11.84 11.34 -5.43
CA GLY A 103 12.16 10.77 -6.74
C GLY A 103 11.59 11.56 -7.90
N THR A 104 10.37 12.06 -7.77
CA THR A 104 9.73 12.91 -8.79
C THR A 104 10.46 14.25 -8.92
N LEU A 105 10.75 14.93 -7.81
CA LEU A 105 11.50 16.19 -7.83
C LEU A 105 12.87 16.02 -8.49
N LEU A 106 13.64 15.00 -8.09
CA LEU A 106 14.94 14.71 -8.68
C LEU A 106 14.83 14.40 -10.18
N ALA A 107 13.78 13.70 -10.60
CA ALA A 107 13.55 13.37 -12.00
C ALA A 107 13.19 14.57 -12.87
N LEU A 108 12.64 15.66 -12.30
CA LEU A 108 12.36 16.90 -13.03
C LEU A 108 13.62 17.72 -13.34
N PHE A 109 14.68 17.50 -12.58
CA PHE A 109 15.97 18.20 -12.73
C PHE A 109 17.06 17.33 -13.38
N SER A 110 16.73 16.09 -13.77
CA SER A 110 17.65 15.12 -14.37
C SER A 110 17.51 15.00 -15.88
#